data_AF-A0A511WL27-F1
#
_entry.id   AF-A0A511WL27-F1
#
_cell.length_a   1.000
_cell.length_b   1.000
_cell.length_c   1.000
_cell.angle_alpha   90.00
_cell.angle_beta   90.00
_cell.angle_gamma   90.00
#
_symmetry.space_group_name_H-M   'P 1'
#
loop_
_entity.id
_entity.type
_entity.pdbx_description
1 polymer ?
#
loop_
_entity_poly.entity_id
_entity_poly.type
_entity_poly.pdbx_seq_one_letter_code
_entity_poly.pdbx_strand_id
1 'polypeptide(L)'
;MTLVIGLTGSIASGKSTVAEMFRDMDIPVIDADQISRDVVKPGKPAYEEIVETFGEQVLEEDGDLDRKKLGKIVFSDETKRKQLNGIVHPKVREEMIRRREQYKQQQYQAVVLDIPLLFESNLTDYVEKILVVYVDEETQMERLMERDQSGRKDAEERIQAQIPVKKKAEMADAVIDNTGTINESLHQLKDILQGWGIV
;
A
#
# COMPACT_ATOMS: atom_id res chain seq x y z
N MET A 1 -0.86 1.09 24.91
CA MET A 1 0.23 1.26 23.93
C MET A 1 -0.42 0.97 22.58
N THR A 2 -0.34 1.87 21.60
CA THR A 2 -1.03 1.68 20.32
C THR A 2 -0.28 0.67 19.46
N LEU A 3 -0.93 -0.43 19.07
CA LEU A 3 -0.35 -1.43 18.19
C LEU A 3 -0.28 -0.92 16.75
N VAL A 4 0.86 -1.06 16.10
CA VAL A 4 1.06 -0.69 14.70
C VAL A 4 0.94 -1.93 13.81
N ILE A 5 -0.12 -2.01 13.02
CA ILE A 5 -0.39 -3.14 12.12
C ILE A 5 0.03 -2.77 10.70
N GLY A 6 0.88 -3.57 10.07
CA GLY A 6 1.14 -3.50 8.63
C GLY A 6 0.13 -4.33 7.87
N LEU A 7 -0.77 -3.67 7.14
CA LEU A 7 -1.70 -4.34 6.23
C LEU A 7 -1.04 -4.43 4.85
N THR A 8 -0.92 -5.65 4.34
CA THR A 8 -0.34 -5.90 3.02
C THR A 8 -1.09 -7.03 2.32
N GLY A 9 -0.80 -7.21 1.04
CA GLY A 9 -1.47 -8.19 0.19
C GLY A 9 -0.91 -8.07 -1.21
N SER A 10 -1.13 -9.09 -2.03
CA SER A 10 -0.80 -9.00 -3.45
C SER A 10 -1.85 -8.17 -4.21
N ILE A 11 -1.53 -7.79 -5.45
CA ILE A 11 -2.50 -7.18 -6.35
C ILE A 11 -3.78 -8.03 -6.43
N ALA A 12 -4.94 -7.37 -6.44
CA ALA A 12 -6.27 -8.00 -6.50
C ALA A 12 -6.65 -8.92 -5.31
N SER A 13 -5.91 -8.87 -4.20
CA SER A 13 -6.26 -9.60 -2.96
C SER A 13 -7.50 -9.08 -2.21
N GLY A 14 -7.97 -7.87 -2.51
CA GLY A 14 -9.05 -7.23 -1.77
C GLY A 14 -8.61 -6.54 -0.48
N LYS A 15 -7.31 -6.19 -0.37
CA LYS A 15 -6.74 -5.39 0.72
C LYS A 15 -7.54 -4.12 1.06
N SER A 16 -8.06 -3.42 0.05
CA SER A 16 -8.89 -2.22 0.24
C SER A 16 -10.18 -2.52 1.01
N THR A 17 -10.76 -3.70 0.82
CA THR A 17 -11.95 -4.15 1.56
C THR A 17 -11.62 -4.33 3.04
N VAL A 18 -10.50 -4.99 3.36
CA VAL A 18 -10.04 -5.15 4.75
C VAL A 18 -9.66 -3.81 5.37
N ALA A 19 -9.02 -2.91 4.61
CA ALA A 19 -8.73 -1.55 5.05
C ALA A 19 -10.02 -0.78 5.41
N GLU A 20 -11.10 -0.96 4.65
CA GLU A 20 -12.40 -0.34 4.99
C GLU A 20 -13.00 -0.94 6.25
N MET A 21 -12.91 -2.26 6.45
CA MET A 21 -13.37 -2.90 7.69
C MET A 21 -12.68 -2.33 8.93
N PHE A 22 -11.37 -2.01 8.84
CA PHE A 22 -10.67 -1.32 9.93
C PHE A 22 -11.27 0.06 10.21
N ARG A 23 -11.57 0.85 9.16
CA ARG A 23 -12.20 2.17 9.31
C ARG A 23 -13.59 2.07 9.94
N ASP A 24 -14.39 1.09 9.52
CA ASP A 24 -15.72 0.81 10.09
C ASP A 24 -15.67 0.42 11.58
N MET A 25 -14.53 -0.05 12.06
CA MET A 25 -14.26 -0.36 13.47
C MET A 25 -13.58 0.80 14.22
N ASP A 26 -13.56 2.00 13.67
CA ASP A 26 -12.87 3.18 14.22
C ASP A 26 -11.36 2.98 14.42
N ILE A 27 -10.73 2.06 13.67
CA ILE A 27 -9.29 1.85 13.67
C ILE A 27 -8.68 2.68 12.52
N PRO A 28 -7.80 3.66 12.81
CA PRO A 28 -7.24 4.52 11.78
C PRO A 28 -6.38 3.75 10.78
N VAL A 29 -6.57 4.06 9.50
CA VAL A 29 -5.78 3.51 8.39
C VAL A 29 -4.98 4.61 7.71
N ILE A 30 -3.67 4.43 7.67
CA ILE A 30 -2.71 5.28 6.97
C ILE A 30 -2.36 4.62 5.63
N ASP A 31 -2.90 5.15 4.55
CA ASP A 31 -2.67 4.64 3.19
C ASP A 31 -1.37 5.20 2.59
N ALA A 32 -0.39 4.32 2.39
CA ALA A 32 0.92 4.69 1.83
C ALA A 32 0.84 5.10 0.35
N ASP A 33 -0.07 4.50 -0.43
CA ASP A 33 -0.28 4.90 -1.82
C ASP A 33 -0.86 6.31 -1.84
N GLN A 34 -1.88 6.61 -1.03
CA GLN A 34 -2.43 7.96 -0.95
C GLN A 34 -1.37 8.98 -0.50
N ILE A 35 -0.53 8.64 0.49
CA ILE A 35 0.58 9.49 0.90
C ILE A 35 1.56 9.74 -0.25
N SER A 36 1.93 8.72 -1.03
CA SER A 36 2.83 8.88 -2.19
C SER A 36 2.29 9.89 -3.21
N ARG A 37 0.96 10.00 -3.30
CA ARG A 37 0.28 10.98 -4.16
C ARG A 37 0.28 12.38 -3.57
N ASP A 38 0.14 12.48 -2.25
CA ASP A 38 0.01 13.76 -1.56
C ASP A 38 1.35 14.47 -1.35
N VAL A 39 2.43 13.72 -1.12
CA VAL A 39 3.75 14.30 -0.86
C VAL A 39 4.38 14.95 -2.11
N VAL A 40 3.86 14.65 -3.29
CA VAL A 40 4.31 15.21 -4.58
C VAL A 40 3.34 16.24 -5.17
N LYS A 41 2.36 16.73 -4.39
CA LYS A 41 1.47 17.80 -4.84
C LYS A 41 2.22 19.15 -4.94
N PRO A 42 1.76 20.09 -5.79
CA PRO A 42 2.35 21.42 -5.87
C PRO A 42 2.52 22.08 -4.50
N GLY A 43 3.63 22.78 -4.31
CA GLY A 43 4.02 23.40 -3.04
C GLY A 43 4.56 22.43 -1.98
N LYS A 44 4.82 21.16 -2.34
CA LYS A 44 5.55 20.22 -1.49
C LYS A 44 7.02 20.13 -1.90
N PRO A 45 7.95 19.89 -0.96
CA PRO A 45 9.37 19.76 -1.29
C PRO A 45 9.69 18.69 -2.34
N ALA A 46 9.02 17.53 -2.30
CA ALA A 46 9.25 16.49 -3.31
C ALA A 46 8.73 16.88 -4.70
N TYR A 47 7.70 17.72 -4.79
CA TYR A 47 7.26 18.26 -6.09
C TYR A 47 8.37 19.12 -6.72
N GLU A 48 8.95 20.04 -5.95
CA GLU A 48 10.02 20.93 -6.41
C GLU A 48 11.24 20.13 -6.88
N GLU A 49 11.67 19.14 -6.10
CA GLU A 49 12.82 18.28 -6.42
C GLU A 49 12.55 17.40 -7.66
N ILE A 50 11.32 16.94 -7.86
CA ILE A 50 10.91 16.22 -9.09
C ILE A 50 11.00 17.16 -10.29
N VAL A 51 10.47 18.38 -10.22
CA VAL A 51 10.51 19.32 -11.35
C VAL A 51 11.95 19.72 -11.68
N GLU A 52 12.80 19.94 -10.68
CA GLU A 52 14.22 20.22 -10.88
C GLU A 52 14.95 19.05 -11.58
N THR A 53 14.65 17.82 -11.16
CA THR A 53 15.31 16.61 -11.69
C THR A 53 14.81 16.22 -13.09
N PHE A 54 13.50 16.29 -13.30
CA PHE A 54 12.84 15.76 -14.49
C PHE A 54 12.38 16.82 -15.48
N GLY A 55 12.53 18.11 -15.16
CA GLY A 55 12.15 19.25 -15.99
C GLY A 55 10.63 19.48 -16.06
N GLU A 56 10.22 20.64 -16.56
CA GLU A 56 8.80 21.02 -16.67
C GLU A 56 8.00 20.12 -17.63
N GLN A 57 8.65 19.28 -18.46
CA GLN A 57 7.95 18.33 -19.32
C GLN A 57 7.13 17.27 -18.54
N VAL A 58 7.37 17.11 -17.24
CA VAL A 58 6.55 16.22 -16.38
C VAL A 58 5.37 16.92 -15.75
N LEU A 59 5.06 18.15 -16.16
CA LEU A 59 3.90 18.91 -15.70
C LEU A 59 2.76 18.86 -16.72
N GLU A 60 1.55 18.95 -16.20
CA GLU A 60 0.34 19.31 -16.94
C GLU A 60 0.23 20.85 -17.08
N GLU A 61 -0.70 21.32 -17.90
CA GLU A 61 -0.90 22.77 -18.14
C GLU A 61 -1.31 23.55 -16.89
N ASP A 62 -1.92 22.89 -15.91
CA ASP A 62 -2.34 23.48 -14.62
C ASP A 62 -1.21 23.48 -13.57
N GLY A 63 -0.04 22.93 -13.90
CA GLY A 63 1.11 22.82 -13.01
C GLY A 63 1.12 21.57 -12.13
N ASP A 64 0.13 20.68 -12.21
CA ASP A 64 0.22 19.38 -11.55
C ASP A 64 1.19 18.43 -12.26
N LEU A 65 1.66 17.39 -11.57
CA LEU A 65 2.50 16.36 -12.20
C LEU A 65 1.70 15.50 -13.17
N ASP A 66 2.12 15.45 -14.44
CA ASP A 66 1.66 14.47 -15.42
C ASP A 66 2.28 13.11 -15.07
N ARG A 67 1.53 12.35 -14.28
CA ARG A 67 1.93 11.02 -13.81
C ARG A 67 2.09 10.02 -14.94
N LYS A 68 1.37 10.19 -16.06
CA LYS A 68 1.49 9.29 -17.20
C LYS A 68 2.81 9.54 -17.92
N LYS A 69 3.19 10.80 -18.15
CA LYS A 69 4.50 11.17 -18.71
C LYS A 69 5.64 10.77 -17.77
N LEU A 70 5.57 11.16 -16.50
CA LEU A 70 6.59 10.80 -15.51
C LEU A 70 6.75 9.28 -15.41
N GLY A 71 5.62 8.55 -15.36
CA GLY A 71 5.58 7.09 -15.41
C GLY A 71 6.34 6.53 -16.61
N LYS A 72 6.02 6.96 -17.84
CA LYS A 72 6.72 6.52 -19.06
C LYS A 72 8.23 6.74 -19.00
N ILE A 73 8.66 7.89 -18.45
CA ILE A 73 10.08 8.22 -18.29
C ILE A 73 10.76 7.24 -17.33
N VAL A 74 10.17 6.97 -16.16
CA VAL A 74 10.80 6.10 -15.16
C VAL A 74 10.63 4.62 -15.46
N PHE A 75 9.61 4.21 -16.21
CA PHE A 75 9.46 2.83 -16.65
C PHE A 75 10.46 2.45 -17.75
N SER A 76 10.91 3.42 -18.55
CA SER A 76 11.90 3.18 -19.63
C SER A 76 13.36 3.30 -19.16
N ASP A 77 13.61 3.86 -17.97
CA ASP A 77 14.97 4.12 -17.47
C ASP A 77 15.07 3.83 -15.96
N GLU A 78 15.82 2.78 -15.61
CA GLU A 78 16.03 2.35 -14.23
C GLU A 78 16.74 3.43 -13.38
N THR A 79 17.66 4.20 -13.97
CA THR A 79 18.38 5.27 -13.27
C THR A 79 17.41 6.36 -12.86
N LYS A 80 16.53 6.77 -13.79
CA LYS A 80 15.47 7.75 -13.52
C LYS A 80 14.46 7.24 -12.50
N ARG A 81 14.11 5.95 -12.55
CA ARG A 81 13.27 5.33 -11.52
C ARG A 81 13.90 5.40 -10.14
N LYS A 82 15.20 5.14 -10.02
CA LYS A 82 15.94 5.26 -8.75
C LYS A 82 15.98 6.70 -8.25
N GLN A 83 16.17 7.68 -9.14
CA GLN A 83 16.10 9.10 -8.78
C GLN A 83 14.73 9.48 -8.22
N LEU A 84 13.64 9.16 -8.95
CA LEU A 84 12.29 9.45 -8.48
C LEU A 84 12.00 8.77 -7.13
N ASN A 85 12.34 7.49 -6.99
CA ASN A 85 12.14 6.76 -5.74
C ASN A 85 12.96 7.36 -4.59
N GLY A 86 14.18 7.86 -4.88
CA GLY A 86 15.05 8.54 -3.91
C GLY A 86 14.44 9.83 -3.37
N ILE A 87 13.69 10.55 -4.19
CA ILE A 87 12.97 11.77 -3.80
C ILE A 87 11.71 11.41 -2.99
N VAL A 88 10.90 10.48 -3.51
CA VAL A 88 9.55 10.21 -2.99
C VAL A 88 9.57 9.35 -1.72
N HIS A 89 10.34 8.26 -1.70
CA HIS A 89 10.27 7.28 -0.60
C HIS A 89 10.58 7.88 0.78
N PRO A 90 11.61 8.74 0.95
CA PRO A 90 11.87 9.38 2.24
C PRO A 90 10.67 10.20 2.74
N LYS A 91 10.02 10.97 1.85
CA LYS A 91 8.87 11.80 2.21
C LYS A 91 7.63 10.98 2.56
N VAL A 92 7.41 9.85 1.87
CA VAL A 92 6.34 8.91 2.23
C VAL A 92 6.57 8.33 3.62
N ARG A 93 7.80 7.88 3.92
CA ARG A 93 8.17 7.34 5.25
C ARG A 93 8.00 8.35 6.35
N GLU A 94 8.46 9.58 6.13
CA GLU A 94 8.32 10.69 7.08
C GLU A 94 6.84 10.96 7.41
N GLU A 95 5.98 11.08 6.39
CA GLU A 95 4.56 11.34 6.59
C GLU A 95 3.82 10.15 7.23
N MET A 96 4.18 8.91 6.89
CA MET A 96 3.64 7.71 7.56
C MET A 96 3.98 7.71 9.05
N ILE A 97 5.25 7.96 9.41
CA ILE A 97 5.68 8.05 10.81
C ILE A 97 4.94 9.18 11.52
N ARG A 98 4.86 10.37 10.91
CA ARG A 98 4.19 11.53 11.50
C ARG A 98 2.72 11.22 11.85
N ARG A 99 1.97 10.63 10.91
CA ARG A 99 0.56 10.24 11.13
C ARG A 99 0.44 9.13 12.17
N ARG A 100 1.34 8.14 12.15
CA ARG A 100 1.38 7.05 13.14
C ARG A 100 1.57 7.61 14.56
N GLU A 101 2.54 8.50 14.75
CA GLU A 101 2.79 9.12 16.05
C GLU A 101 1.63 10.02 16.51
N GLN A 102 0.93 10.68 15.58
CA GLN A 102 -0.28 11.44 15.89
C GLN A 102 -1.38 10.54 16.48
N TYR A 103 -1.65 9.37 15.88
CA TYR A 103 -2.64 8.43 16.43
C TYR A 103 -2.21 7.81 17.76
N LYS A 104 -0.89 7.59 17.94
CA LYS A 104 -0.33 7.18 19.24
C LYS A 104 -0.61 8.20 20.33
N GLN A 105 -0.40 9.49 20.05
CA GLN A 105 -0.69 10.58 20.98
C GLN A 105 -2.19 10.69 21.31
N GLN A 106 -3.06 10.35 20.36
CA GLN A 106 -4.51 10.28 20.54
C GLN A 106 -4.99 9.01 21.25
N GLN A 107 -4.06 8.13 21.68
CA GLN A 107 -4.33 6.92 22.44
C GLN A 107 -5.25 5.91 21.76
N TYR A 108 -5.23 5.84 20.43
CA TYR A 108 -5.87 4.74 19.71
C TYR A 108 -5.30 3.39 20.15
N GLN A 109 -6.13 2.33 20.19
CA GLN A 109 -5.66 0.98 20.54
C GLN A 109 -4.77 0.40 19.45
N ALA A 110 -5.08 0.69 18.18
CA ALA A 110 -4.30 0.27 17.03
C ALA A 110 -4.29 1.35 15.93
N VAL A 111 -3.29 1.26 15.04
CA VAL A 111 -3.22 2.02 13.79
C VAL A 111 -2.71 1.10 12.70
N VAL A 112 -3.33 1.18 11.52
CA VAL A 112 -2.97 0.35 10.36
C VAL A 112 -2.14 1.17 9.39
N LEU A 113 -0.96 0.67 9.02
CA LEU A 113 -0.20 1.15 7.87
C LEU A 113 -0.55 0.26 6.68
N ASP A 114 -1.33 0.81 5.75
CA ASP A 114 -1.72 0.11 4.54
C ASP A 114 -0.64 0.26 3.46
N ILE A 115 0.19 -0.78 3.31
CA ILE A 115 1.41 -0.79 2.51
C ILE A 115 1.40 -2.03 1.58
N PRO A 116 0.94 -1.90 0.31
CA PRO A 116 0.89 -3.02 -0.63
C PRO A 116 2.24 -3.73 -0.84
N LEU A 117 3.32 -2.95 -0.85
CA LEU A 117 4.69 -3.40 -1.09
C LEU A 117 5.52 -3.47 0.20
N LEU A 118 4.90 -3.80 1.34
CA LEU A 118 5.53 -3.82 2.67
C LEU A 118 6.85 -4.61 2.68
N PHE A 119 6.83 -5.84 2.16
CA PHE A 119 7.99 -6.72 2.11
C PHE A 119 8.99 -6.26 1.03
N GLU A 120 8.50 -5.97 -0.18
CA GLU A 120 9.33 -5.55 -1.30
C GLU A 120 10.10 -4.25 -1.01
N SER A 121 9.54 -3.39 -0.17
CA SER A 121 10.13 -2.10 0.21
C SER A 121 10.95 -2.15 1.50
N ASN A 122 11.11 -3.34 2.11
CA ASN A 122 11.77 -3.56 3.40
C ASN A 122 11.24 -2.60 4.50
N LEU A 123 9.91 -2.52 4.63
CA LEU A 123 9.24 -1.62 5.58
C LEU A 123 8.68 -2.37 6.80
N THR A 124 9.05 -3.63 7.00
CA THR A 124 8.59 -4.45 8.14
C THR A 124 8.98 -3.86 9.49
N ASP A 125 10.11 -3.16 9.58
CA ASP A 125 10.57 -2.53 10.83
C ASP A 125 9.71 -1.32 11.27
N TYR A 126 8.75 -0.89 10.44
CA TYR A 126 7.84 0.22 10.75
C TYR A 126 6.58 -0.23 11.48
N VAL A 127 6.35 -1.54 11.59
CA VAL A 127 5.14 -2.17 12.13
C VAL A 127 5.48 -3.21 13.18
N GLU A 128 4.52 -3.53 14.05
CA GLU A 128 4.66 -4.51 15.14
C GLU A 128 3.96 -5.84 14.82
N LYS A 129 2.90 -5.78 14.02
CA LYS A 129 2.18 -6.95 13.51
C LYS A 129 1.94 -6.83 12.03
N ILE A 130 2.14 -7.91 11.28
CA ILE A 130 1.88 -7.96 9.84
C ILE A 130 0.62 -8.79 9.58
N LEU A 131 -0.35 -8.17 8.91
CA LEU A 131 -1.58 -8.79 8.45
C LEU A 131 -1.56 -8.89 6.92
N VAL A 132 -1.57 -10.12 6.40
CA VAL A 132 -1.63 -10.37 4.95
C VAL A 132 -3.06 -10.68 4.54
N VAL A 133 -3.55 -9.95 3.53
CA VAL A 133 -4.78 -10.32 2.82
C VAL A 133 -4.41 -11.28 1.70
N TYR A 134 -4.89 -12.51 1.82
CA TYR A 134 -4.62 -13.62 0.92
C TYR A 134 -5.83 -13.89 0.03
N VAL A 135 -5.54 -14.34 -1.19
CA VAL A 135 -6.46 -15.02 -2.10
C VAL A 135 -5.67 -16.10 -2.81
N ASP A 136 -6.34 -17.15 -3.26
CA ASP A 136 -5.73 -18.13 -4.15
C ASP A 136 -5.43 -17.53 -5.54
N GLU A 137 -4.56 -18.20 -6.30
CA GLU A 137 -4.05 -17.71 -7.60
C GLU A 137 -5.15 -17.58 -8.67
N GLU A 138 -6.16 -18.45 -8.63
CA GLU A 138 -7.28 -18.43 -9.58
C GLU A 138 -8.15 -17.20 -9.33
N THR A 139 -8.58 -17.02 -8.08
CA THR A 139 -9.33 -15.83 -7.63
C THR A 139 -8.54 -14.54 -7.89
N GLN A 140 -7.23 -14.54 -7.64
CA GLN A 140 -6.37 -13.38 -7.89
C GLN A 140 -6.37 -13.00 -9.38
N MET A 141 -6.23 -13.98 -10.26
CA MET A 141 -6.18 -13.80 -11.71
C MET A 141 -7.51 -13.24 -12.22
N GLU A 142 -8.63 -13.87 -11.85
CA GLU A 142 -9.96 -13.46 -12.27
C GLU A 142 -10.26 -12.02 -11.85
N ARG A 143 -10.06 -11.70 -10.56
CA ARG A 143 -10.29 -10.34 -10.04
C ARG A 143 -9.40 -9.31 -10.72
N LEU A 144 -8.14 -9.64 -11.03
CA LEU A 144 -7.24 -8.72 -11.69
C LEU A 144 -7.67 -8.45 -13.14
N MET A 145 -8.03 -9.50 -13.89
CA MET A 145 -8.50 -9.39 -15.25
C MET A 145 -9.80 -8.57 -15.35
N GLU A 146 -10.75 -8.83 -14.45
CA GLU A 146 -12.01 -8.07 -14.38
C GLU A 146 -11.79 -6.59 -14.05
N ARG A 147 -10.96 -6.30 -13.03
CA ARG A 147 -10.70 -4.94 -12.57
C ARG A 147 -9.97 -4.10 -13.62
N ASP A 148 -8.94 -4.67 -14.24
CA ASP A 148 -8.04 -3.92 -15.13
C ASP A 148 -8.45 -4.04 -16.61
N GLN A 149 -9.51 -4.81 -16.91
CA GLN A 149 -9.95 -5.14 -18.28
C GLN A 149 -8.79 -5.65 -19.15
N SER A 150 -7.88 -6.42 -18.55
CA SER A 150 -6.63 -6.87 -19.17
C SER A 150 -6.69 -8.33 -19.58
N GLY A 151 -5.89 -8.70 -20.59
CA GLY A 151 -5.70 -10.10 -20.96
C GLY A 151 -4.97 -10.89 -19.88
N ARG A 152 -5.11 -12.22 -19.91
CA ARG A 152 -4.47 -13.14 -18.95
C ARG A 152 -2.95 -12.94 -18.85
N LYS A 153 -2.27 -12.76 -19.98
CA LYS A 153 -0.82 -12.58 -20.03
C LYS A 153 -0.36 -11.33 -19.25
N ASP A 154 -1.03 -10.20 -19.46
CA ASP A 154 -0.71 -8.94 -18.78
C ASP A 154 -0.97 -9.06 -17.25
N ALA A 155 -2.03 -9.78 -16.87
CA ALA A 155 -2.34 -10.05 -15.48
C ALA A 155 -1.28 -10.96 -14.83
N GLU A 156 -0.82 -12.01 -15.53
CA GLU A 156 0.28 -12.88 -15.08
C GLU A 156 1.58 -12.09 -14.85
N GLU A 157 1.97 -11.23 -15.80
CA GLU A 157 3.17 -10.39 -15.67
C GLU A 157 3.10 -9.46 -14.44
N ARG A 158 1.93 -8.88 -14.16
CA ARG A 158 1.71 -8.03 -12.97
C ARG A 158 1.79 -8.81 -11.66
N ILE A 159 1.22 -10.01 -11.62
CA ILE A 159 1.25 -10.87 -10.44
C ILE A 159 2.70 -11.31 -10.16
N GLN A 160 3.45 -11.70 -11.19
CA GLN A 160 4.83 -12.16 -11.08
C GLN A 160 5.82 -11.05 -10.68
N ALA A 161 5.47 -9.77 -10.91
CA ALA A 161 6.28 -8.64 -10.49
C ALA A 161 6.33 -8.42 -8.96
N GLN A 162 5.46 -9.09 -8.19
CA GLN A 162 5.39 -9.00 -6.73
C GLN A 162 5.89 -10.28 -6.06
N ILE A 163 6.24 -10.20 -4.76
CA ILE A 163 6.48 -11.40 -3.98
C ILE A 163 5.17 -12.21 -3.94
N PRO A 164 5.20 -13.53 -4.24
CA PRO A 164 4.00 -14.37 -4.21
C PRO A 164 3.24 -14.26 -2.88
N VAL A 165 1.91 -14.15 -2.95
CA VAL A 165 1.06 -13.93 -1.76
C VAL A 165 1.20 -15.06 -0.72
N LYS A 166 1.42 -16.31 -1.17
CA LYS A 166 1.74 -17.44 -0.29
C LYS A 166 3.00 -17.19 0.54
N LYS A 167 4.07 -16.67 -0.08
CA LYS A 167 5.29 -16.31 0.64
C LYS A 167 5.07 -15.15 1.60
N LYS A 168 4.27 -14.15 1.20
CA LYS A 168 3.89 -13.05 2.12
C LYS A 168 3.16 -13.60 3.35
N ALA A 169 2.22 -14.52 3.15
CA ALA A 169 1.45 -15.16 4.22
C ALA A 169 2.33 -15.95 5.20
N GLU A 170 3.35 -16.66 4.71
CA GLU A 170 4.34 -17.36 5.56
C GLU A 170 5.15 -16.42 6.46
N MET A 171 5.32 -15.15 6.05
CA MET A 171 6.08 -14.14 6.80
C MET A 171 5.18 -13.26 7.70
N ALA A 172 3.87 -13.51 7.73
CA ALA A 172 2.90 -12.69 8.44
C ALA A 172 2.66 -13.15 9.88
N ASP A 173 2.24 -12.24 10.75
CA ASP A 173 1.73 -12.60 12.08
C ASP A 173 0.31 -13.19 12.01
N ALA A 174 -0.49 -12.74 11.03
CA ALA A 174 -1.80 -13.28 10.74
C ALA A 174 -2.16 -13.11 9.25
N VAL A 175 -3.12 -13.91 8.80
CA VAL A 175 -3.61 -13.94 7.42
C VAL A 175 -5.12 -13.87 7.44
N ILE A 176 -5.70 -13.03 6.56
CA ILE A 176 -7.13 -13.08 6.22
C ILE A 176 -7.25 -13.74 4.85
N ASP A 177 -7.91 -14.89 4.80
CA ASP A 177 -8.32 -15.49 3.55
C ASP A 177 -9.56 -14.77 3.01
N ASN A 178 -9.37 -14.04 1.91
CA ASN A 178 -10.38 -13.23 1.24
C ASN A 178 -10.85 -13.86 -0.09
N THR A 179 -10.67 -15.18 -0.25
CA THR A 179 -11.29 -15.96 -1.33
C THR A 179 -12.80 -16.12 -1.11
N GLY A 180 -13.25 -16.17 0.15
CA GLY A 180 -14.66 -16.28 0.52
C GLY A 180 -15.45 -14.96 0.43
N THR A 181 -16.49 -14.88 1.26
CA THR A 181 -17.35 -13.71 1.38
C THR A 181 -16.74 -12.61 2.24
N ILE A 182 -17.18 -11.37 2.03
CA ILE A 182 -16.80 -10.21 2.86
C ILE A 182 -17.08 -10.47 4.35
N ASN A 183 -18.17 -11.16 4.68
CA ASN A 183 -18.52 -11.49 6.06
C ASN A 183 -17.56 -12.51 6.70
N GLU A 184 -17.07 -13.49 5.94
CA GLU A 184 -16.06 -14.42 6.42
C GLU A 184 -14.73 -13.70 6.70
N SER A 185 -14.31 -12.80 5.81
CA SER A 185 -13.14 -11.95 6.03
C SER A 185 -13.30 -11.04 7.25
N LEU A 186 -14.51 -10.51 7.48
CA LEU A 186 -14.82 -9.68 8.65
C LEU A 186 -14.74 -10.48 9.96
N HIS A 187 -15.24 -11.72 9.98
CA HIS A 187 -15.13 -12.60 11.15
C HIS A 187 -13.65 -12.94 11.45
N GLN A 188 -12.89 -13.34 10.43
CA GLN A 188 -11.45 -13.58 10.58
C GLN A 188 -10.72 -12.35 11.15
N LEU A 189 -11.02 -11.15 10.62
CA LEU A 189 -10.42 -9.91 11.12
C LEU A 189 -10.73 -9.70 12.60
N LYS A 190 -11.99 -9.88 13.02
CA LYS A 190 -12.38 -9.73 14.44
C LYS A 190 -11.65 -10.71 15.34
N ASP A 191 -11.57 -11.98 14.95
CA ASP A 191 -10.88 -13.02 15.73
C ASP A 191 -9.38 -12.70 15.89
N ILE A 192 -8.73 -12.22 14.81
CA ILE A 192 -7.34 -11.77 14.83
C ILE A 192 -7.15 -10.58 15.79
N LEU A 193 -8.01 -9.56 15.68
CA LEU A 193 -7.93 -8.37 16.53
C LEU A 193 -8.19 -8.68 18.00
N GLN A 194 -9.09 -9.62 18.30
CA GLN A 194 -9.32 -10.11 19.65
C GLN A 194 -8.08 -10.85 20.17
N GLY A 195 -7.46 -11.71 19.34
CA GLY A 195 -6.21 -12.39 19.66
C GLY A 195 -5.04 -11.42 19.91
N TRP A 196 -5.08 -10.23 19.31
CA TRP A 196 -4.13 -9.14 19.54
C TRP A 196 -4.54 -8.17 20.66
N GLY A 197 -5.70 -8.36 21.28
CA GLY A 197 -6.19 -7.55 22.40
C GLY A 197 -6.63 -6.13 22.02
N ILE A 198 -7.07 -5.91 20.78
CA ILE A 198 -7.54 -4.61 20.27
C ILE A 198 -9.05 -4.45 20.47
N VAL A 199 -9.80 -5.56 20.34
CA VAL A 199 -11.26 -5.63 20.50
C VAL A 199 -11.66 -6.68 21.54
#